data_AF-A0A1M7CMC4-F1
#
_entry.id   AF-A0A1M7CMC4-F1
#
_cell.length_a   1.000
_cell.length_b   1.000
_cell.length_c   1.000
_cell.angle_alpha   90.00
_cell.angle_beta   90.00
_cell.angle_gamma   90.00
#
_symmetry.space_group_name_H-M   'P 1'
#
loop_
_entity.id
_entity.type
_entity.pdbx_description
1 polymer ?
#
loop_
_entity_poly.entity_id
_entity_poly.type
_entity_poly.pdbx_seq_one_letter_code
_entity_poly.pdbx_strand_id
1 'polypeptide(L)' 'MRKTFTTRKLTIYGGLLLGFIMLESPLILVANQVEPMIMGIPFLFVWNLFWWAFLTVLFLVAYLTNWGSASRSNPERDS' A
#
# COMPACT_ATOMS: atom_id res chain seq x y z
N MET A 1 24.03 15.70 1.72
CA MET A 1 23.12 15.39 0.59
C MET A 1 22.11 14.34 1.04
N ARG A 2 20.86 14.73 1.32
CA ARG A 2 19.86 13.88 1.97
C ARG A 2 19.22 12.92 0.95
N LYS A 3 19.39 11.61 1.16
CA LYS A 3 18.77 10.50 0.41
C LYS A 3 17.25 10.38 0.66
N THR A 4 16.50 11.48 0.67
CA THR A 4 15.05 11.46 0.99
C THR A 4 14.20 10.83 -0.10
N PHE A 5 14.67 10.81 -1.35
CA PHE A 5 13.95 10.23 -2.48
C PHE A 5 13.84 8.69 -2.43
N THR A 6 14.79 8.00 -1.80
CA THR A 6 14.74 6.53 -1.65
C THR A 6 13.82 6.13 -0.51
N THR A 7 13.87 6.84 0.61
CA THR A 7 13.06 6.52 1.79
C THR A 7 11.57 6.66 1.51
N ARG A 8 11.13 7.70 0.80
CA ARG A 8 9.70 7.85 0.43
C ARG A 8 9.19 6.70 -0.43
N LYS A 9 9.95 6.31 -1.46
CA LYS A 9 9.59 5.17 -2.33
C LYS A 9 9.51 3.89 -1.49
N LEU A 10 10.49 3.67 -0.62
CA LEU A 10 10.52 2.51 0.28
C LEU A 10 9.33 2.51 1.25
N THR A 11 8.92 3.66 1.78
CA THR A 11 7.73 3.78 2.63
C THR A 11 6.46 3.42 1.88
N ILE A 12 6.30 3.85 0.62
CA ILE A 12 5.10 3.54 -0.17
C ILE A 12 5.11 2.06 -0.59
N TYR A 13 6.24 1.51 -1.05
CA TYR A 13 6.35 0.08 -1.36
C TYR A 13 6.16 -0.80 -0.13
N GLY A 14 6.71 -0.40 1.02
CA GLY A 14 6.51 -1.09 2.30
C GLY A 14 5.06 -1.04 2.75
N GLY A 15 4.39 0.12 2.61
CA GLY A 15 2.97 0.28 2.90
C GLY A 15 2.07 -0.55 1.99
N LEU A 16 2.41 -0.66 0.70
CA LEU A 16 1.74 -1.54 -0.26
C LEU A 16 1.87 -3.00 0.15
N LEU A 17 3.10 -3.48 0.36
CA LEU A 17 3.36 -4.86 0.74
C LEU A 17 2.66 -5.24 2.05
N LEU A 18 2.73 -4.35 3.05
CA LEU A 18 2.05 -4.52 4.32
C LEU A 18 0.53 -4.58 4.13
N GLY A 19 -0.05 -3.67 3.35
CA GLY A 19 -1.48 -3.66 3.08
C GLY A 19 -1.96 -4.93 2.38
N PHE A 20 -1.18 -5.47 1.43
CA PHE A 20 -1.48 -6.75 0.79
C PHE A 20 -1.45 -7.93 1.77
N ILE A 21 -0.42 -8.03 2.61
CA ILE A 21 -0.32 -9.09 3.63
C ILE A 21 -1.48 -8.98 4.64
N MET A 22 -1.84 -7.76 5.03
CA MET A 22 -2.94 -7.49 5.97
C MET A 22 -4.32 -7.78 5.37
N LEU A 23 -4.45 -7.70 4.04
CA LEU A 23 -5.63 -8.11 3.29
C LEU A 23 -5.77 -9.63 3.16
N GLU A 24 -4.66 -10.37 3.08
CA GLU A 24 -4.68 -11.84 2.99
C GLU A 24 -4.75 -12.56 4.35
N SER A 25 -4.23 -11.96 5.41
CA SER A 25 -4.27 -12.51 6.78
C SER A 25 -5.67 -12.88 7.31
N PRO A 26 -6.76 -12.14 7.05
CA PRO A 26 -8.11 -12.62 7.38
C PRO A 26 -8.47 -13.95 6.69
N LEU A 27 -7.96 -14.21 5.48
CA LEU A 27 -8.17 -15.47 4.78
C LEU A 27 -7.47 -16.63 5.49
N ILE A 28 -6.26 -16.39 6.01
CA ILE A 28 -5.47 -17.37 6.78
C ILE A 28 -6.16 -17.69 8.12
N LEU A 29 -6.75 -16.69 8.77
CA LEU A 29 -7.53 -16.87 10.00
C LEU A 29 -8.79 -17.73 9.76
N VAL A 30 -9.48 -17.53 8.63
CA VAL A 30 -10.63 -18.35 8.22
C VAL A 30 -10.19 -19.79 7.88
N ALA A 31 -9.09 -19.95 7.15
CA ALA A 31 -8.59 -21.26 6.73
C ALA A 31 -8.15 -22.14 7.91
N ASN A 32 -7.59 -21.54 8.97
CA ASN A 32 -7.17 -22.28 10.17
C ASN A 32 -8.31 -22.57 11.17
N GLN A 33 -9.57 -22.22 10.87
CA GLN A 33 -10.72 -22.41 11.78
C GLN A 33 -10.45 -22.01 13.24
N VAL A 34 -9.59 -21.01 13.47
CA VAL A 34 -9.24 -20.52 14.82
C VAL A 34 -10.45 -19.77 15.33
N GLU A 35 -11.35 -20.44 16.05
CA GLU A 35 -12.61 -19.95 16.63
C GLU A 35 -12.58 -18.45 17.01
N PRO A 36 -12.84 -17.49 16.11
CA PRO A 36 -12.99 -16.10 16.49
C PRO A 36 -14.48 -15.95 16.77
N MET A 37 -14.92 -16.62 17.83
CA MET A 37 -16.30 -16.86 18.23
C MET A 37 -16.99 -15.59 18.77
N ILE A 38 -16.50 -14.40 18.38
CA ILE A 38 -16.99 -13.12 18.91
C ILE A 38 -17.49 -12.16 17.81
N MET A 39 -16.96 -12.18 16.57
CA MET A 39 -17.47 -11.31 15.47
C MET A 39 -17.35 -11.84 14.03
N GLY A 40 -16.95 -13.09 13.79
CA GLY A 40 -17.04 -13.80 12.49
C GLY A 40 -16.89 -12.95 11.20
N ILE A 41 -17.90 -13.03 10.31
CA ILE A 41 -17.97 -12.33 9.02
C ILE A 41 -17.94 -10.79 9.12
N PRO A 42 -18.69 -10.12 10.03
CA PRO A 42 -18.66 -8.66 10.10
C PRO A 42 -17.27 -8.11 10.44
N PHE A 43 -16.47 -8.80 11.27
CA PHE A 43 -15.09 -8.41 11.53
C PHE A 43 -14.23 -8.48 10.26
N LEU A 44 -14.34 -9.58 9.50
CA LEU A 44 -13.60 -9.74 8.24
C LEU A 44 -13.95 -8.63 7.25
N PHE A 45 -15.23 -8.27 7.14
CA PHE A 45 -15.68 -7.19 6.27
C PHE A 45 -15.09 -5.83 6.66
N VAL A 46 -15.19 -5.44 7.93
CA VAL A 46 -14.66 -4.16 8.42
C VAL A 46 -13.13 -4.12 8.31
N TRP A 47 -12.46 -5.23 8.62
CA TRP A 47 -11.01 -5.37 8.48
C TRP A 47 -10.57 -5.19 7.02
N ASN A 48 -11.22 -5.90 6.09
CA ASN A 48 -10.92 -5.80 4.66
C ASN A 48 -11.18 -4.38 4.14
N LEU A 49 -12.31 -3.77 4.54
CA LEU A 49 -12.68 -2.41 4.13
C LEU A 49 -11.71 -1.35 4.68
N PHE A 50 -11.25 -1.50 5.92
CA PHE A 50 -10.27 -0.62 6.53
C PHE A 50 -8.93 -0.66 5.80
N TRP A 51 -8.38 -1.85 5.53
CA TRP A 51 -7.11 -2.00 4.82
C TRP A 51 -7.20 -1.63 3.35
N TRP A 52 -8.35 -1.88 2.72
CA TRP A 52 -8.65 -1.40 1.38
C TRP A 52 -8.61 0.14 1.33
N ALA A 53 -9.31 0.82 2.26
CA ALA A 53 -9.31 2.28 2.33
C ALA A 53 -7.89 2.84 2.62
N PHE A 54 -7.12 2.16 3.49
CA PHE A 54 -5.72 2.50 3.74
C PHE A 54 -4.88 2.44 2.46
N LEU A 55 -5.01 1.39 1.66
CA LEU A 55 -4.30 1.27 0.38
C LEU A 55 -4.75 2.36 -0.61
N THR A 56 -6.04 2.66 -0.70
CA THR A 56 -6.56 3.74 -1.56
C THR A 56 -5.96 5.09 -1.19
N VAL A 57 -5.88 5.41 0.10
CA VAL A 57 -5.24 6.63 0.59
C VAL A 57 -3.75 6.61 0.29
N LEU A 58 -3.08 5.48 0.47
CA LEU A 58 -1.66 5.33 0.18
C LEU A 58 -1.36 5.56 -1.31
N PHE A 59 -2.19 5.04 -2.21
CA PHE A 59 -2.12 5.31 -3.65
C PHE A 59 -2.41 6.77 -3.98
N LEU A 60 -3.40 7.38 -3.34
CA LEU A 60 -3.73 8.80 -3.53
C LEU A 60 -2.56 9.70 -3.08
N VAL A 61 -1.96 9.42 -1.93
CA VAL A 61 -0.78 10.14 -1.43
C VAL A 61 0.38 9.96 -2.40
N ALA A 62 0.58 8.75 -2.92
CA ALA A 62 1.63 8.47 -3.88
C ALA A 62 1.43 9.24 -5.21
N TYR A 63 0.18 9.32 -5.67
CA TYR A 63 -0.21 10.09 -6.85
C TYR A 63 0.03 11.60 -6.64
N LEU A 64 -0.47 12.16 -5.54
CA LEU A 64 -0.29 13.58 -5.19
C LEU A 64 1.19 13.94 -4.99
N THR A 65 2.01 13.00 -4.54
CA THR A 65 3.45 13.18 -4.35
C THR A 65 4.23 13.15 -5.68
N ASN A 66 3.54 13.10 -6.83
CA ASN A 66 4.12 13.12 -8.17
C ASN A 66 5.19 12.02 -8.36
N TRP A 67 4.82 10.78 -8.07
CA TRP A 67 5.66 9.59 -8.21
C TRP A 67 5.88 9.21 -9.69
N GLY A 68 6.42 10.15 -10.46
CA GLY A 68 6.53 10.01 -11.92
C GLY A 68 7.15 11.20 -12.64
N SER A 69 7.46 12.32 -11.97
CA SER A 69 8.32 13.36 -12.54
C SER A 69 9.77 12.87 -12.61
N ALA A 70 10.02 11.89 -13.48
CA ALA A 70 11.25 11.92 -14.26
C ALA A 70 11.26 13.29 -14.92
N SER A 71 12.07 14.21 -14.39
CA SER A 71 12.45 15.41 -15.11
C SER A 71 12.75 14.96 -16.52
N ARG A 72 11.96 15.45 -17.49
CA ARG A 72 12.27 15.32 -18.92
C ARG A 72 13.71 15.76 -19.10
N SER A 73 14.65 14.81 -19.17
CA SER A 73 15.95 15.07 -19.75
C SER A 73 15.69 15.16 -21.24
N ASN A 74 15.35 16.38 -21.66
CA ASN A 74 15.28 16.79 -23.05
C ASN A 74 16.60 16.38 -23.75
N PRO A 75 16.61 15.38 -24.64
CA PRO A 75 17.78 15.08 -25.43
C PRO A 75 17.75 15.98 -26.66
N GLU A 76 17.82 17.30 -26.44
CA GLU A 76 17.92 18.28 -27.51
C GLU A 76 19.12 19.16 -27.23
N ARG A 77 20.29 18.66 -27.65
CA ARG A 77 21.51 19.38 -28.03
C ARG A 77 22.66 18.38 -28.12
N ASP A 78 22.83 17.79 -29.29
CA ASP A 78 24.05 18.00 -30.08
C ASP A 78 23.93 17.17 -31.36
N SER A 79 23.54 17.87 -32.43
CA SER A 79 23.68 17.48 -33.82
C SER A 79 24.84 18.25 -34.41
#